data_AF-A0A0N1IDH0-F1
#
_entry.id   AF-A0A0N1IDH0-F1
#
_cell.length_a   1.000
_cell.length_b   1.000
_cell.length_c   1.000
_cell.angle_alpha   90.00
_cell.angle_beta   90.00
_cell.angle_gamma   90.00
#
_symmetry.space_group_name_H-M   'P 1'
#
loop_
_entity.id
_entity.type
_entity.pdbx_description
1 polymer ?
#
loop_
_entity_poly.entity_id
_entity_poly.type
_entity_poly.pdbx_seq_one_letter_code
_entity_poly.pdbx_strand_id
1 'polypeptide(L)'
;PSSCRAQFDGRLRKIEFDAHRAASFNAENHHKFLLAHMIVLRMHLNKSEDYIKKCANIVQGCGIPCETMPKVTRWRRLALEEINRVRDDILHSRRSYRDLVLHGRRRHNHIRRQATARADAAVTELAECTKNGGTQNKDGDI
;
A
#
# COMPACT_ATOMS: atom_id res chain seq x y z
N PRO A 1 32.96 16.50 24.97
CA PRO A 1 32.05 15.42 25.46
C PRO A 1 30.56 15.64 25.12
N SER A 2 29.99 16.81 25.44
CA SER A 2 28.56 17.12 25.18
C SER A 2 28.23 17.28 23.68
N SER A 3 29.13 17.89 22.90
CA SER A 3 28.98 18.07 21.44
C SER A 3 28.94 16.74 20.68
N CYS A 4 29.87 15.82 20.98
CA CYS A 4 29.91 14.48 20.37
C CYS A 4 28.62 13.69 20.64
N ARG A 5 28.10 13.77 21.88
CA ARG A 5 26.85 13.09 22.27
C ARG A 5 25.64 13.68 21.55
N ALA A 6 25.55 15.00 21.45
CA ALA A 6 24.46 15.66 20.72
C ALA A 6 24.46 15.28 19.22
N GLN A 7 25.64 15.17 18.59
CA GLN A 7 25.74 14.72 17.20
C GLN A 7 25.32 13.26 17.03
N PHE A 8 25.75 12.39 17.93
CA PHE A 8 25.34 10.98 17.96
C PHE A 8 23.82 10.84 18.12
N ASP A 9 23.23 11.54 19.09
CA ASP A 9 21.79 11.52 19.33
C ASP A 9 21.01 12.06 18.11
N GLY A 10 21.51 13.13 17.48
CA GLY A 10 20.94 13.67 16.24
C GLY A 10 20.94 12.66 15.09
N ARG A 11 22.03 11.88 14.95
CA ARG A 11 22.12 10.82 13.93
C ARG A 11 21.18 9.67 14.21
N LEU A 12 21.09 9.22 15.47
CA LEU A 12 20.15 8.17 15.85
C LEU A 12 18.71 8.57 15.58
N ARG A 13 18.32 9.79 15.97
CA ARG A 13 16.98 10.34 15.67
C ARG A 13 16.71 10.40 14.17
N LYS A 14 17.69 10.75 13.35
CA LYS A 14 17.54 10.76 11.89
C LYS A 14 17.35 9.35 11.32
N ILE A 15 18.10 8.37 11.80
CA ILE A 15 17.95 6.96 11.40
C ILE A 15 16.56 6.45 11.75
N GLU A 16 16.09 6.73 12.97
CA GLU A 16 14.75 6.38 13.42
C GLU A 16 13.66 7.05 12.59
N PHE A 17 13.78 8.35 12.35
CA PHE A 17 12.84 9.12 11.54
C PHE A 17 12.75 8.57 10.11
N ASP A 18 13.88 8.30 9.45
CA ASP A 18 13.92 7.75 8.10
C ASP A 18 13.24 6.37 8.04
N ALA A 19 13.49 5.51 9.03
CA ALA A 19 12.88 4.18 9.14
C ALA A 19 11.36 4.27 9.34
N HIS A 20 10.91 5.13 10.26
CA HIS A 20 9.50 5.36 10.53
C HIS A 20 8.78 5.92 9.29
N ARG A 21 9.35 6.95 8.65
CA ARG A 21 8.80 7.55 7.43
C ARG A 21 8.60 6.51 6.31
N ALA A 22 9.57 5.62 6.13
CA ALA A 22 9.46 4.57 5.13
C ALA A 22 8.38 3.53 5.47
N ALA A 23 8.25 3.16 6.75
CA ALA A 23 7.19 2.25 7.20
C ALA A 23 5.80 2.87 6.99
N SER A 24 5.62 4.14 7.35
CA SER A 24 4.36 4.88 7.14
C SER A 24 4.01 4.98 5.65
N PHE A 25 4.98 5.31 4.79
CA PHE A 25 4.77 5.36 3.35
C PHE A 25 4.37 3.98 2.79
N ASN A 26 4.97 2.90 3.29
CA ASN A 26 4.60 1.55 2.88
C ASN A 26 3.16 1.22 3.30
N ALA A 27 2.79 1.53 4.55
CA ALA A 27 1.43 1.32 5.06
C ALA A 27 0.38 2.10 4.25
N GLU A 28 0.66 3.36 3.92
CA GLU A 28 -0.22 4.20 3.12
C GLU A 28 -0.42 3.63 1.71
N ASN A 29 0.64 3.12 1.08
CA ASN A 29 0.53 2.47 -0.23
C ASN A 29 -0.32 1.20 -0.18
N HIS A 30 -0.17 0.37 0.85
CA HIS A 30 -1.02 -0.81 1.02
C HIS A 30 -2.49 -0.42 1.19
N HIS A 31 -2.76 0.60 2.00
CA HIS A 31 -4.11 1.11 2.22
C HIS A 31 -4.73 1.62 0.90
N LYS A 32 -4.04 2.51 0.18
CA LYS A 32 -4.50 3.05 -1.10
C LYS A 32 -4.74 1.96 -2.14
N PHE A 33 -3.83 0.99 -2.25
CA PHE A 33 -3.97 -0.14 -3.16
C PHE A 33 -5.26 -0.92 -2.89
N LEU A 34 -5.49 -1.32 -1.64
CA LEU A 34 -6.66 -2.11 -1.27
C LEU A 34 -7.95 -1.31 -1.48
N LEU A 35 -7.97 -0.05 -1.04
CA LEU A 35 -9.13 0.82 -1.16
C LEU A 35 -9.54 1.04 -2.62
N ALA A 36 -8.57 1.32 -3.50
CA ALA A 36 -8.84 1.53 -4.93
C ALA A 36 -9.50 0.31 -5.57
N HIS A 37 -8.99 -0.89 -5.31
CA HIS A 37 -9.58 -2.12 -5.83
C HIS A 37 -10.96 -2.38 -5.23
N MET A 38 -11.16 -2.15 -3.92
CA MET A 38 -12.49 -2.29 -3.31
C MET A 38 -13.54 -1.38 -3.95
N ILE A 39 -13.17 -0.15 -4.31
CA ILE A 39 -14.07 0.79 -4.99
C ILE A 39 -14.48 0.25 -6.36
N VAL A 40 -13.53 -0.24 -7.16
CA VAL A 40 -13.79 -0.80 -8.49
C VAL A 40 -14.67 -2.05 -8.41
N LEU A 41 -14.34 -2.97 -7.49
CA LEU A 41 -15.15 -4.17 -7.26
C LEU A 41 -16.59 -3.80 -6.87
N ARG A 42 -16.75 -2.81 -5.98
CA ARG A 42 -18.08 -2.32 -5.58
C ARG A 42 -18.85 -1.71 -6.76
N MET A 43 -18.18 -0.98 -7.65
CA MET A 43 -18.79 -0.42 -8.84
C MET A 43 -19.38 -1.53 -9.74
N HIS A 44 -18.62 -2.60 -10.00
CA HIS A 44 -19.10 -3.74 -10.79
C HIS A 44 -20.25 -4.48 -10.10
N LEU A 45 -20.16 -4.68 -8.78
CA LEU A 45 -21.24 -5.29 -8.00
C LEU A 45 -22.52 -4.47 -8.04
N ASN A 46 -22.45 -3.16 -7.79
CA ASN A 46 -23.60 -2.26 -7.87
C ASN A 46 -24.26 -2.31 -9.27
N LYS A 47 -23.45 -2.30 -10.32
CA LYS A 47 -23.95 -2.38 -11.70
C LYS A 47 -24.64 -3.72 -11.98
N SER A 48 -24.09 -4.83 -11.48
CA SER A 48 -24.73 -6.14 -11.59
C SER A 48 -26.07 -6.19 -10.82
N GLU A 49 -26.11 -5.58 -9.64
CA GLU A 49 -27.31 -5.48 -8.80
C GLU A 49 -28.41 -4.68 -9.51
N ASP A 50 -28.08 -3.57 -10.16
CA ASP A 50 -29.03 -2.77 -10.93
C ASP A 50 -29.69 -3.56 -12.06
N TYR A 51 -28.93 -4.41 -12.76
CA TYR A 51 -29.49 -5.29 -13.79
C TYR A 51 -30.41 -6.35 -13.17
N ILE A 52 -30.01 -6.94 -12.04
CA ILE A 52 -30.82 -7.95 -11.34
C ILE A 52 -32.14 -7.33 -10.85
N LYS A 53 -32.11 -6.13 -10.26
CA LYS A 53 -33.31 -5.40 -9.83
C LYS A 53 -34.25 -5.12 -10.99
N LYS A 54 -33.71 -4.67 -12.14
CA LYS A 54 -34.51 -4.46 -13.36
C LYS A 54 -35.20 -5.74 -13.83
N CYS A 55 -34.51 -6.89 -13.78
CA CYS A 55 -35.10 -8.19 -14.08
C CYS A 55 -36.21 -8.55 -13.08
N ALA A 56 -35.93 -8.44 -11.79
CA ALA A 56 -36.88 -8.80 -10.73
C ALA A 56 -38.19 -8.00 -10.82
N ASN A 57 -38.09 -6.70 -11.05
CA ASN A 57 -39.26 -5.83 -11.19
C ASN A 57 -40.18 -6.23 -12.36
N ILE A 58 -39.61 -6.66 -13.49
CA ILE A 58 -40.41 -7.10 -14.64
C ILE A 58 -41.01 -8.49 -14.38
N VAL A 59 -40.21 -9.43 -13.86
CA VAL A 59 -40.64 -10.81 -13.65
C VAL A 59 -41.72 -10.91 -12.56
N GLN A 60 -41.68 -10.07 -11.52
CA GLN A 60 -42.75 -9.99 -10.52
C GLN A 60 -44.11 -9.63 -11.12
N GLY A 61 -44.14 -8.86 -12.21
CA GLY A 61 -45.39 -8.40 -12.83
C GLY A 61 -46.04 -9.40 -13.79
N CYS A 62 -45.26 -10.28 -14.44
CA CYS A 62 -45.82 -11.20 -15.45
C CYS A 62 -45.36 -12.67 -15.36
N GLY A 63 -44.48 -13.03 -14.41
CA GLY A 63 -44.05 -14.40 -14.17
C GLY A 63 -43.13 -14.98 -15.26
N ILE A 64 -43.19 -16.30 -15.44
CA ILE A 64 -42.34 -17.08 -16.36
C ILE A 64 -42.32 -16.54 -17.82
N PRO A 65 -43.43 -16.05 -18.41
CA PRO A 65 -43.42 -15.45 -19.74
C PRO A 65 -42.48 -14.25 -19.88
N CYS A 66 -42.23 -13.50 -18.80
CA CYS A 66 -41.33 -12.34 -18.81
C CYS A 66 -39.85 -12.76 -18.79
N GLU A 67 -39.54 -13.97 -18.32
CA GLU A 67 -38.17 -14.43 -18.18
C GLU A 67 -37.46 -14.66 -19.52
N THR A 68 -38.23 -15.07 -20.54
CA THR A 68 -37.72 -15.33 -21.89
C THR A 68 -37.68 -14.07 -22.75
N MET A 69 -38.15 -12.92 -22.25
CA MET A 69 -38.10 -11.66 -22.98
C MET A 69 -36.66 -11.29 -23.32
N PRO A 70 -36.34 -10.90 -24.57
CA PRO A 70 -34.98 -10.54 -24.98
C PRO A 70 -34.32 -9.49 -24.10
N LYS A 71 -35.12 -8.55 -23.57
CA LYS A 71 -34.66 -7.49 -22.66
C LYS A 71 -34.17 -8.05 -21.31
N VAL A 72 -34.92 -8.99 -20.72
CA VAL A 72 -34.58 -9.64 -19.45
C VAL A 72 -33.37 -10.54 -19.62
N THR A 73 -33.33 -11.34 -20.69
CA THR A 73 -32.16 -12.17 -21.04
C THR A 73 -30.90 -11.32 -21.23
N ARG A 74 -31.01 -10.17 -21.90
CA ARG A 74 -29.91 -9.22 -22.06
C ARG A 74 -29.39 -8.71 -20.70
N TRP A 75 -30.27 -8.29 -19.80
CA TRP A 75 -29.85 -7.81 -18.48
C TRP A 75 -29.24 -8.92 -17.62
N ARG A 76 -29.79 -10.14 -17.65
CA ARG A 76 -29.18 -11.31 -17.00
C ARG A 76 -27.76 -11.56 -17.50
N ARG A 77 -27.54 -11.50 -18.82
CA ARG A 77 -26.21 -11.61 -19.43
C ARG A 77 -25.26 -10.51 -18.94
N LEU A 78 -25.70 -9.25 -18.97
CA LEU A 78 -24.89 -8.12 -18.51
C LEU A 78 -24.55 -8.22 -17.00
N ALA A 79 -25.50 -8.66 -16.18
CA ALA A 79 -25.25 -8.90 -14.75
C ALA A 79 -24.16 -9.96 -14.56
N LEU A 80 -24.24 -11.08 -15.29
CA LEU A 80 -23.25 -12.15 -15.25
C LEU A 80 -21.87 -11.67 -15.71
N GLU A 81 -21.80 -10.84 -16.75
CA GLU A 81 -20.55 -10.23 -17.23
C GLU A 81 -19.89 -9.36 -16.15
N GLU A 82 -20.65 -8.52 -15.45
CA GLU A 82 -20.11 -7.70 -14.35
C GLU A 82 -19.67 -8.56 -13.15
N ILE A 83 -20.40 -9.63 -12.82
CA ILE A 83 -20.00 -10.59 -11.77
C ILE A 83 -18.69 -11.31 -12.16
N ASN A 84 -18.53 -11.69 -13.42
CA ASN A 84 -17.31 -12.33 -13.90
C ASN A 84 -16.12 -11.35 -13.86
N ARG A 85 -16.33 -10.07 -14.21
CA ARG A 85 -15.29 -9.02 -14.05
C ARG A 85 -14.81 -8.92 -12.61
N VAL A 86 -15.71 -8.91 -11.63
CA VAL A 86 -15.33 -8.92 -10.21
C VAL A 86 -14.43 -10.11 -9.86
N ARG A 87 -14.74 -11.30 -10.38
CA ARG A 87 -13.93 -12.51 -10.14
C ARG A 87 -12.52 -12.37 -10.73
N ASP A 88 -12.43 -11.86 -11.96
CA ASP A 88 -11.15 -11.65 -12.64
C ASP A 88 -10.32 -10.57 -11.93
N ASP A 89 -10.96 -9.46 -11.55
CA ASP A 89 -10.34 -8.36 -10.83
C ASP A 89 -9.84 -8.79 -9.46
N ILE A 90 -10.56 -9.64 -8.72
CA ILE A 90 -10.09 -10.19 -7.44
C ILE A 90 -8.81 -10.99 -7.64
N LEU A 91 -8.76 -11.85 -8.67
CA LEU A 91 -7.57 -12.64 -8.98
C LEU A 91 -6.39 -11.76 -9.38
N HIS A 92 -6.65 -10.74 -10.20
CA HIS A 92 -5.65 -9.74 -10.57
C HIS A 92 -5.14 -8.98 -9.35
N SER A 93 -6.04 -8.39 -8.56
CA SER A 93 -5.75 -7.64 -7.33
C SER A 93 -4.89 -8.46 -6.38
N ARG A 94 -5.21 -9.75 -6.20
CA ARG A 94 -4.45 -10.66 -5.33
C ARG A 94 -3.02 -10.86 -5.82
N ARG A 95 -2.81 -11.03 -7.13
CA ARG A 95 -1.47 -11.16 -7.71
C ARG A 95 -0.67 -9.86 -7.54
N SER A 96 -1.24 -8.74 -7.95
CA SER A 96 -0.60 -7.42 -7.85
C SER A 96 -0.31 -7.03 -6.39
N TYR A 97 -1.18 -7.38 -5.44
CA TYR A 97 -0.95 -7.14 -4.01
C TYR A 97 0.21 -7.98 -3.47
N ARG A 98 0.35 -9.23 -3.91
CA ARG A 98 1.49 -10.08 -3.53
C ARG A 98 2.80 -9.43 -3.94
N ASP A 99 2.87 -8.88 -5.15
CA ASP A 99 4.07 -8.19 -5.63
C ASP A 99 4.37 -6.93 -4.82
N LEU A 100 3.34 -6.15 -4.46
CA LEU A 100 3.46 -5.00 -3.57
C LEU A 100 4.04 -5.40 -2.20
N VAL A 101 3.53 -6.47 -1.59
CA VAL A 101 4.01 -6.99 -0.30
C VAL A 101 5.48 -7.45 -0.40
N LEU A 102 5.84 -8.16 -1.47
CA LEU A 102 7.22 -8.61 -1.69
C LEU A 102 8.17 -7.43 -1.88
N HIS A 103 7.75 -6.44 -2.65
CA HIS A 103 8.52 -5.21 -2.84
C HIS A 103 8.71 -4.45 -1.52
N GLY A 104 7.63 -4.26 -0.75
CA GLY A 104 7.67 -3.63 0.58
C GLY A 104 8.62 -4.36 1.52
N ARG A 105 8.57 -5.70 1.56
CA ARG A 105 9.49 -6.52 2.37
C ARG A 105 10.96 -6.35 1.96
N ARG A 106 11.25 -6.36 0.65
CA ARG A 106 12.62 -6.12 0.15
C ARG A 106 13.12 -4.73 0.57
N ARG A 107 12.28 -3.71 0.42
CA ARG A 107 12.61 -2.34 0.81
C ARG A 107 12.85 -2.20 2.32
N HIS A 108 12.00 -2.78 3.16
CA HIS A 108 12.20 -2.78 4.62
C HIS A 108 13.49 -3.49 5.03
N ASN A 109 13.81 -4.62 4.39
CA ASN A 109 15.08 -5.30 4.63
C ASN A 109 16.28 -4.44 4.25
N HIS A 110 16.20 -3.70 3.14
CA HIS A 110 17.25 -2.78 2.73
C HIS A 110 17.42 -1.64 3.73
N ILE A 111 16.33 -1.01 4.15
CA ILE A 111 16.34 0.07 5.16
C ILE A 111 16.90 -0.44 6.49
N ARG A 112 16.51 -1.64 6.92
CA ARG A 112 17.05 -2.26 8.13
C ARG A 112 18.57 -2.39 8.06
N ARG A 113 19.10 -2.92 6.96
CA ARG A 113 20.56 -3.06 6.76
C ARG A 113 21.26 -1.69 6.77
N GLN A 114 20.68 -0.69 6.08
CA GLN A 114 21.21 0.67 6.08
C GLN A 114 21.18 1.30 7.48
N ALA A 115 20.09 1.12 8.24
CA ALA A 115 19.97 1.62 9.60
C ALA A 115 21.02 1.02 10.52
N THR A 116 21.25 -0.30 10.43
CA THR A 116 22.33 -0.98 11.17
C THR A 116 23.70 -0.40 10.81
N ALA A 117 24.04 -0.32 9.52
CA ALA A 117 25.33 0.22 9.08
C ALA A 117 25.54 1.68 9.51
N ARG A 118 24.49 2.52 9.45
CA ARG A 118 24.55 3.91 9.91
C ARG A 118 24.67 4.04 11.42
N ALA A 119 24.04 3.14 12.19
CA ALA A 119 24.18 3.10 13.63
C ALA A 119 25.60 2.71 14.03
N ASP A 120 26.17 1.68 13.40
CA ASP A 120 27.56 1.25 13.62
C ASP A 120 28.57 2.36 13.28
N ALA A 121 28.34 3.09 12.18
CA ALA A 121 29.13 4.26 11.82
C ALA A 121 29.00 5.37 12.87
N ALA A 122 27.78 5.67 13.35
CA ALA A 122 27.58 6.68 14.39
C ALA A 122 28.30 6.33 15.71
N VAL A 123 28.32 5.04 16.08
CA VAL A 123 29.07 4.56 17.26
C VAL A 123 30.58 4.76 17.07
N THR A 124 31.10 4.39 15.90
CA THR A 124 32.52 4.57 15.56
C THR A 124 32.91 6.04 15.65
N GLU A 125 32.12 6.93 15.05
CA GLU A 125 32.39 8.37 15.06
C GLU A 125 32.27 8.99 16.46
N LEU A 126 31.34 8.50 17.30
CA LEU A 126 31.28 8.91 18.70
C LEU A 126 32.56 8.52 19.45
N ALA A 127 33.07 7.30 19.22
CA ALA A 127 34.30 6.84 19.84
C ALA A 127 35.53 7.66 19.38
N GLU A 128 35.58 8.06 18.10
CA GLU A 128 36.63 8.94 17.58
C GLU A 128 36.53 10.36 18.12
N CYS A 129 35.33 10.95 18.14
CA CYS A 129 35.08 12.30 18.66
C CYS A 129 35.43 12.41 20.15
N THR A 130 35.15 11.36 20.92
CA THR A 130 35.50 11.30 22.35
C THR A 130 37.00 11.13 22.58
N LYS A 131 37.70 10.36 21.74
CA LYS A 131 39.18 10.24 21.77
C LYS A 131 39.88 11.55 21.39
N ASN A 132 39.35 12.31 20.44
CA ASN A 132 39.95 13.55 19.94
C ASN A 132 39.57 14.80 20.76
N GLY A 133 39.04 14.65 21.99
CA GLY A 133 38.74 15.78 22.88
C GLY A 133 37.53 16.64 22.50
N GLY A 134 36.76 16.28 21.47
CA GLY A 134 35.57 17.00 21.04
C GLY A 134 35.81 18.24 20.17
N THR A 135 37.02 18.43 19.64
CA THR A 135 37.33 19.41 18.59
C THR A 135 37.22 18.75 17.21
N GLN A 136 36.13 19.00 16.50
CA GLN A 136 36.11 18.92 15.04
C GLN A 136 36.07 20.34 14.50
N ASN A 137 37.05 20.67 13.65
CA ASN A 137 37.16 21.94 12.96
C ASN A 137 35.86 22.24 12.19
N LYS A 138 35.39 23.47 12.35
CA LYS A 138 34.40 24.09 11.47
C LYS A 138 35.10 24.54 10.18
N ASP A 139 35.57 23.62 9.37
CA ASP A 139 36.08 23.97 8.03
C ASP A 139 35.43 23.06 7.00
N GLY A 140 34.40 23.60 6.35
CA GLY A 140 33.63 22.88 5.33
C GLY A 140 32.35 23.56 4.84
N ASP A 141 32.15 24.85 5.13
CA ASP A 141 31.18 25.69 4.40
C ASP A 141 31.97 26.61 3.45
N ILE A 142 32.17 26.15 2.21
CA ILE A 142 32.34 26.99 1.00
C ILE A 142 31.41 26.42 -0.06
#